data_AF-A0A8S8YZV0-F1
#
_entry.id   AF-A0A8S8YZV0-F1
#
_cell.length_a   1.000
_cell.length_b   1.000
_cell.length_c   1.000
_cell.angle_alpha   90.00
_cell.angle_beta   90.00
_cell.angle_gamma   90.00
#
_symmetry.space_group_name_H-M   'P 1'
#
loop_
_entity.id
_entity.type
_entity.pdbx_description
1 polymer ?
#
loop_
_entity_poly.entity_id
_entity_poly.type
_entity_poly.pdbx_seq_one_letter_code
_entity_poly.pdbx_strand_id
1 'polypeptide(L)' 'MGLIHTNHYLDFSSDDWKQISSNPTVFEAIVDNAVIELRDTGHKEQKIVFKNGGQIKYIRSIGKYRLSWDDEDLVS' A
#
# COMPACT_ATOMS: atom_id res chain seq x y z
N MET A 1 7.03 10.85 -2.65
CA MET A 1 7.26 9.42 -2.41
C MET A 1 6.99 9.14 -0.95
N GLY A 2 6.02 8.27 -0.66
CA GLY A 2 5.75 7.79 0.69
C GLY A 2 6.51 6.51 1.03
N LEU A 3 6.80 6.33 2.31
CA LEU A 3 7.46 5.15 2.85
C LEU A 3 6.95 4.85 4.25
N ILE A 4 6.44 3.63 4.46
CA ILE A 4 5.97 3.17 5.77
C ILE A 4 6.52 1.78 6.09
N HIS A 5 6.81 1.58 7.37
CA HIS A 5 7.09 0.27 7.93
C HIS A 5 5.97 -0.14 8.87
N THR A 6 5.50 -1.38 8.73
CA THR A 6 4.53 -1.99 9.65
C THR A 6 4.95 -3.41 10.00
N ASN A 7 4.56 -3.89 11.17
CA ASN A 7 4.70 -5.30 11.56
C ASN A 7 3.36 -6.04 11.42
N HIS A 8 2.30 -5.35 11.00
CA HIS A 8 0.97 -5.91 10.84
C HIS A 8 0.76 -6.43 9.41
N TYR A 9 -0.04 -7.48 9.28
CA TYR A 9 -0.50 -7.93 7.97
C TYR A 9 -1.34 -6.84 7.29
N LEU A 10 -1.24 -6.78 5.97
CA LEU A 10 -2.03 -5.91 5.12
C LEU A 10 -2.94 -6.79 4.27
N ASP A 11 -4.18 -6.37 4.13
CA ASP A 11 -5.13 -6.99 3.23
C ASP A 11 -5.37 -6.08 2.03
N PHE A 12 -5.34 -6.66 0.85
CA PHE A 12 -5.59 -5.98 -0.43
C PHE A 12 -6.81 -6.64 -1.03
N SER A 13 -7.99 -6.06 -0.78
CA SER A 13 -9.26 -6.56 -1.32
C SER A 13 -9.19 -6.67 -2.84
N SER A 14 -9.63 -7.80 -3.40
CA SER A 14 -9.69 -8.01 -4.85
C SER A 14 -10.69 -7.09 -5.56
N ASP A 15 -11.60 -6.46 -4.81
CA ASP A 15 -12.55 -5.49 -5.35
C ASP A 15 -11.90 -4.13 -5.63
N ASP A 16 -10.82 -3.81 -4.90
CA ASP A 16 -10.16 -2.50 -4.96
C ASP A 16 -8.75 -2.58 -5.55
N TRP A 17 -8.11 -3.75 -5.49
CA TRP A 17 -6.70 -3.95 -5.82
C TRP A 17 -6.48 -5.15 -6.73
N LYS A 18 -5.54 -5.00 -7.67
CA LYS A 18 -4.98 -6.12 -8.43
C LYS A 18 -3.47 -6.19 -8.22
N GLN A 19 -2.93 -7.39 -8.08
CA GLN A 19 -1.48 -7.58 -8.08
C GLN A 19 -0.97 -7.55 -9.53
N ILE A 20 -0.09 -6.59 -9.85
CA ILE A 20 0.49 -6.43 -11.20
C ILE A 20 1.92 -6.98 -11.32
N SER A 21 2.59 -7.19 -10.19
CA SER A 21 3.93 -7.79 -10.15
C SER A 21 4.10 -8.64 -8.89
N SER A 22 4.88 -9.72 -8.99
CA SER A 22 5.20 -10.61 -7.87
C SER A 22 6.61 -10.41 -7.33
N ASN A 23 7.54 -9.88 -8.12
CA ASN A 23 8.93 -9.64 -7.71
C ASN A 23 9.50 -8.35 -8.33
N PRO A 24 9.48 -7.21 -7.61
CA PRO A 24 8.89 -7.01 -6.29
C PRO A 24 7.36 -7.08 -6.35
N THR A 25 6.70 -7.38 -5.23
CA THR A 25 5.24 -7.36 -5.17
C THR A 25 4.72 -5.94 -5.32
N VAL A 26 3.82 -5.72 -6.29
CA VAL A 26 3.18 -4.43 -6.55
C VAL A 26 1.70 -4.66 -6.74
N PHE A 27 0.90 -3.87 -6.03
CA PHE A 27 -0.54 -3.78 -6.19
C PHE A 27 -0.90 -2.47 -6.86
N GLU A 28 -1.89 -2.51 -7.75
CA GLU A 28 -2.47 -1.34 -8.42
C GLU A 28 -3.94 -1.23 -8.01
N ALA A 29 -4.36 -0.03 -7.63
CA ALA A 29 -5.75 0.27 -7.36
C ALA A 29 -6.55 0.18 -8.67
N ILE A 30 -7.67 -0.55 -8.66
CA ILE A 30 -8.57 -0.70 -9.82
C ILE A 30 -9.81 0.18 -9.73
N VAL A 31 -9.94 0.92 -8.64
CA VAL A 31 -11.01 1.90 -8.36
C VAL A 31 -10.40 3.20 -7.85
N ASP A 32 -11.16 4.29 -7.94
CA ASP A 32 -10.79 5.53 -7.27
C ASP A 32 -11.08 5.45 -5.77
N ASN A 33 -10.25 6.14 -4.98
CA ASN A 33 -10.32 6.16 -3.52
C ASN A 33 -10.08 4.80 -2.86
N ALA A 34 -9.26 3.94 -3.48
CA ALA A 34 -8.83 2.70 -2.84
C ALA A 34 -8.01 3.04 -1.57
N VAL A 35 -8.39 2.45 -0.43
CA VAL A 35 -7.84 2.84 0.87
C VAL A 35 -6.90 1.77 1.41
N ILE A 36 -5.75 2.20 1.93
CA ILE A 36 -4.92 1.40 2.82
C ILE A 36 -4.95 2.04 4.21
N GLU A 37 -5.51 1.31 5.17
CA GLU A 37 -5.45 1.64 6.59
C GLU A 37 -4.46 0.71 7.28
N LEU A 38 -3.50 1.27 8.01
CA LEU A 38 -2.47 0.48 8.69
C LEU A 38 -1.99 1.16 9.96
N ARG A 39 -1.31 0.38 10.80
CA ARG A 39 -0.56 0.89 11.95
C ARG A 39 0.94 0.75 11.70
N ASP A 40 1.68 1.84 11.82
CA ASP A 40 3.14 1.83 11.64
C ASP A 40 3.87 1.24 12.86
N THR A 41 5.18 1.03 12.75
CA THR A 41 6.02 0.52 13.87
C THR A 41 6.14 1.48 15.05
N GLY A 42 5.75 2.74 14.88
CA GLY A 42 5.65 3.75 15.93
C GLY A 42 4.25 3.80 16.57
N HIS A 43 3.39 2.82 16.28
CA HIS A 43 2.02 2.70 16.76
C HIS A 43 1.05 3.77 16.26
N LYS A 44 1.40 4.52 15.21
CA LYS A 44 0.51 5.51 14.59
C LYS A 44 -0.35 4.86 13.52
N GLU A 45 -1.64 5.19 13.55
CA GLU A 45 -2.57 4.82 12.50
C GLU A 45 -2.39 5.76 11.30
N GLN A 46 -2.41 5.19 10.11
CA GLN A 46 -2.20 5.87 8.85
C GLN A 46 -3.30 5.43 7.89
N LYS A 47 -3.92 6.40 7.22
CA LYS A 47 -4.90 6.17 6.16
C LYS A 47 -4.37 6.81 4.89
N ILE A 48 -4.20 6.00 3.86
CA ILE A 48 -3.68 6.44 2.57
C ILE A 48 -4.73 6.12 1.52
N VAL A 49 -5.03 7.09 0.67
CA VAL A 49 -6.09 7.00 -0.34
C VAL A 49 -5.47 7.12 -1.72
N PHE A 50 -5.65 6.09 -2.55
CA PHE A 50 -5.07 5.97 -3.88
C PHE A 50 -6.12 6.28 -4.96
N LYS A 51 -5.66 6.89 -6.06
CA LYS A 51 -6.47 7.07 -7.27
C LYS A 51 -6.49 5.77 -8.09
N ASN A 52 -7.44 5.64 -9.01
CA ASN A 52 -7.44 4.51 -9.95
C ASN A 52 -6.12 4.47 -10.76
N GLY A 53 -5.50 3.29 -10.84
CA GLY A 53 -4.19 3.09 -11.45
C GLY A 53 -3.01 3.42 -10.53
N GLY A 54 -3.26 3.97 -9.33
CA GLY A 54 -2.22 4.25 -8.34
C GLY A 54 -1.59 2.96 -7.81
N GLN A 55 -0.27 2.98 -7.59
CA GLN A 55 0.49 1.78 -7.28
C GLN A 55 1.10 1.82 -5.89
N ILE A 56 1.16 0.65 -5.25
CA ILE A 56 1.86 0.47 -3.99
C ILE A 56 2.75 -0.76 -4.06
N LYS A 57 4.02 -0.53 -3.76
CA LYS A 57 5.03 -1.58 -3.68
C LYS A 57 5.08 -2.11 -2.26
N TYR A 58 5.02 -3.43 -2.17
CA TYR A 58 5.06 -4.16 -0.92
C TYR A 58 6.28 -5.09 -0.89
N ILE A 59 7.10 -4.97 0.15
CA ILE A 59 8.24 -5.86 0.38
C ILE A 59 8.13 -6.43 1.80
N ARG A 60 8.13 -7.76 1.89
CA ARG A 60 8.29 -8.47 3.16
C ARG A 60 9.78 -8.62 3.49
N SER A 61 10.15 -8.17 4.69
CA SER A 61 11.41 -8.48 5.36
C SER A 61 11.13 -9.35 6.60
N ILE A 62 12.17 -9.78 7.31
CA ILE A 62 12.02 -10.64 8.50
C ILE A 62 11.23 -9.88 9.58
N GLY A 63 9.97 -10.28 9.78
CA GLY A 63 9.06 -9.72 10.78
C GLY A 63 8.55 -8.30 10.49
N LYS A 64 8.84 -7.73 9.32
CA LYS A 64 8.47 -6.36 8.95
C LYS A 64 8.01 -6.27 7.50
N TYR A 65 7.09 -5.37 7.24
CA TYR A 65 6.62 -5.02 5.92
C TYR A 65 7.04 -3.59 5.60
N ARG A 66 7.54 -3.39 4.38
CA ARG A 66 7.89 -2.07 3.86
C ARG A 66 6.97 -1.76 2.68
N LEU A 67 6.29 -0.62 2.79
CA LEU A 67 5.37 -0.09 1.80
C LEU A 67 5.96 1.19 1.23
N SER A 68 5.92 1.33 -0.09
CA SER A 68 6.33 2.57 -0.76
C SER A 68 5.46 2.85 -1.97
N TRP A 69 5.22 4.12 -2.25
CA TRP A 69 4.41 4.62 -3.36
C TRP A 69 4.90 5.99 -3.81
N ASP A 70 4.48 6.40 -5.00
CA ASP A 70 4.67 7.76 -5.48
C ASP A 70 3.50 8.66 -5.03
N ASP A 71 3.77 9.90 -4.64
CA ASP A 71 2.70 10.78 -4.12
C ASP A 71 1.69 11.14 -5.21
N GLU A 72 2.10 11.02 -6.49
CA GLU A 72 1.20 11.19 -7.62
C GLU A 72 0.14 10.09 -7.71
N ASP A 73 0.36 8.92 -7.09
CA ASP A 73 -0.62 7.82 -7.04
C ASP A 73 -1.74 8.05 -6.02
N LEU A 74 -1.60 9.08 -5.19
CA LEU A 74 -2.58 9.42 -4.17
C LEU A 74 -3.68 10.32 -4.72
N VAL A 75 -4.83 10.28 -4.05
CA VAL A 75 -5.84 11.32 -4.20
C VAL A 75 -5.31 12.59 -3.54
N SER A 76 -5.17 13.66 -4.32
CA SER A 76 -4.62 14.97 -3.91
C SER A 76 -5.45 15.66 -2.83
#